data_AF-A0A6V8QF93-F1
#
_entry.id   AF-A0A6V8QF93-F1
#
_cell.length_a   1.000
_cell.length_b   1.000
_cell.length_c   1.000
_cell.angle_alpha   90.00
_cell.angle_beta   90.00
_cell.angle_gamma   90.00
#
_symmetry.space_group_name_H-M   'P 1'
#
loop_
_entity.id
_entity.type
_entity.pdbx_description
1 polymer ?
#
loop_
_entity_poly.entity_id
_entity_poly.type
_entity_poly.pdbx_seq_one_letter_code
_entity_poly.pdbx_strand_id
1 'polypeptide(L)' 'MEPGHVGQNVHLQAVALGLGTVVMGAFRDDQVKEILNLPQDEQPLYIMPVGRK' A
#
# COMPACT_ATOMS: atom_id res chain seq x y z
N MET A 1 9.04 13.40 3.76
CA MET A 1 8.58 12.03 4.07
C MET A 1 7.34 11.71 3.22
N GLU A 2 7.44 11.70 1.89
CA GLU A 2 6.29 11.49 0.98
C GLU A 2 5.41 10.25 1.25
N PRO A 3 5.96 9.03 1.45
CA PRO A 3 5.14 7.81 1.43
C PRO A 3 4.10 7.80 2.56
N GLY A 4 4.48 8.28 3.75
CA GLY A 4 3.58 8.33 4.90
C GLY A 4 2.38 9.26 4.67
N HIS A 5 2.58 10.39 3.98
CA HIS A 5 1.48 11.30 3.63
C HIS A 5 0.52 10.65 2.63
N VAL A 6 1.06 9.96 1.61
CA VAL A 6 0.23 9.23 0.63
C VAL A 6 -0.56 8.12 1.31
N GLY A 7 0.08 7.33 2.18
CA GLY A 7 -0.59 6.27 2.94
C GLY A 7 -1.73 6.79 3.82
N GLN A 8 -1.53 7.93 4.48
CA GLN A 8 -2.59 8.56 5.29
C GLN A 8 -3.78 9.02 4.44
N ASN A 9 -3.52 9.56 3.24
CA ASN A 9 -4.60 9.94 2.33
C ASN A 9 -5.44 8.72 1.92
N VAL A 10 -4.80 7.59 1.60
CA VAL A 10 -5.51 6.33 1.31
C VAL A 10 -6.34 5.88 2.52
N HIS A 11 -5.79 5.97 3.73
CA HIS A 11 -6.50 5.62 4.96
C HIS A 11 -7.75 6.48 5.18
N LEU A 12 -7.65 7.79 4.99
CA LEU A 12 -8.78 8.72 5.11
C LEU A 12 -9.85 8.46 4.06
N GLN A 13 -9.46 8.15 2.82
CA GLN A 13 -10.42 7.78 1.77
C GLN A 13 -11.13 6.46 2.07
N ALA A 14 -10.41 5.44 2.56
CA ALA A 14 -11.03 4.19 2.99
C ALA A 14 -12.09 4.45 4.07
N VAL A 15 -11.77 5.27 5.08
CA VAL A 15 -12.73 5.66 6.13
C VAL A 15 -13.95 6.39 5.55
N ALA A 16 -13.75 7.36 4.66
CA ALA A 16 -14.84 8.13 4.05
C ALA A 16 -15.81 7.24 3.24
N LEU A 17 -15.29 6.17 2.62
CA LEU A 17 -16.07 5.18 1.87
C LEU A 17 -16.70 4.08 2.76
N GLY A 18 -16.52 4.13 4.08
CA GLY A 18 -16.99 3.09 4.99
C GLY A 18 -16.19 1.78 4.91
N LEU A 19 -14.97 1.83 4.36
CA LEU A 19 -14.05 0.70 4.21
C LEU A 19 -12.98 0.69 5.32
N GLY A 20 -12.30 -0.44 5.44
CA GLY A 20 -11.12 -0.62 6.29
C GLY A 20 -9.85 -0.78 5.46
N THR A 21 -8.72 -0.31 6.00
CA THR A 21 -7.38 -0.53 5.42
C THR A 21 -6.31 -0.51 6.52
N VAL A 22 -5.13 -1.04 6.22
CA VAL A 22 -3.95 -1.04 7.10
C VAL A 22 -2.71 -0.80 6.25
N VAL A 23 -1.74 -0.04 6.76
CA VAL A 23 -0.43 0.13 6.12
C VAL A 23 0.46 -1.04 6.53
N MET A 24 0.95 -1.81 5.56
CA MET A 24 1.99 -2.83 5.76
C MET A 24 3.28 -2.37 5.11
N GLY A 25 4.31 -2.12 5.91
CA GLY A 25 5.66 -1.73 5.45
C GLY A 25 6.69 -2.85 5.49
N ALA A 26 6.30 -4.06 5.88
CA ALA A 26 7.17 -5.23 5.93
C ALA A 26 6.57 -6.37 5.10
N PHE A 27 7.26 -6.76 4.05
CA PHE A 27 6.90 -7.85 3.14
C PHE A 27 8.17 -8.35 2.42
N ARG A 28 8.03 -9.31 1.50
CA ARG A 28 9.15 -9.81 0.68
C ARG A 28 9.21 -9.05 -0.62
N ASP A 29 9.99 -7.98 -0.66
CA ASP A 29 10.07 -7.02 -1.76
C ASP A 29 10.31 -7.69 -3.11
N ASP A 30 11.28 -8.61 -3.19
CA ASP A 30 11.62 -9.32 -4.43
C ASP A 30 10.44 -10.13 -4.96
N GLN A 31 9.70 -10.81 -4.08
CA GLN A 31 8.52 -11.59 -4.46
C GLN A 31 7.39 -10.67 -4.93
N VAL A 32 7.19 -9.53 -4.27
CA VAL A 32 6.17 -8.55 -4.67
C VAL A 32 6.49 -7.96 -6.05
N LYS A 33 7.76 -7.61 -6.29
CA LYS A 33 8.23 -7.12 -7.60
C LYS A 33 8.00 -8.14 -8.71
N GLU A 34 8.32 -9.41 -8.46
CA GLU A 34 8.11 -10.49 -9.42
C GLU A 34 6.61 -10.70 -9.71
N ILE A 35 5.78 -10.84 -8.66
CA ILE A 35 4.34 -11.09 -8.81
C ILE A 35 3.64 -9.96 -9.56
N LEU A 36 4.01 -8.71 -9.30
CA LEU A 36 3.42 -7.53 -9.93
C LEU A 36 4.09 -7.15 -11.26
N ASN A 37 5.15 -7.85 -11.66
CA ASN A 37 5.99 -7.52 -12.82
C ASN A 37 6.46 -6.05 -12.82
N LEU A 38 6.99 -5.58 -11.68
CA LEU A 38 7.43 -4.18 -11.55
C LEU A 38 8.70 -3.91 -12.38
N PRO A 39 8.84 -2.69 -12.94
CA PRO A 39 10.10 -2.22 -13.51
C PRO A 39 11.28 -2.34 -12.54
N GLN A 40 12.50 -2.51 -13.07
CA GLN A 40 13.69 -2.70 -12.22
C GLN A 40 14.01 -1.49 -11.34
N ASP A 41 13.61 -0.31 -11.75
CA ASP A 41 13.81 0.97 -11.05
C ASP A 41 12.68 1.32 -10.06
N GLU A 42 11.65 0.48 -9.94
CA GLU A 42 10.58 0.66 -8.97
C GLU A 42 10.79 -0.18 -7.69
N GLN A 43 10.40 0.39 -6.55
CA GLN A 43 10.42 -0.29 -5.26
C GLN A 43 9.07 -0.21 -4.56
N PRO A 44 8.46 -1.34 -4.18
CA PRO A 44 7.26 -1.33 -3.36
C PRO A 44 7.59 -0.77 -1.97
N LEU A 45 6.85 0.24 -1.53
CA LEU A 45 7.03 0.85 -0.20
C LEU A 45 5.99 0.39 0.81
N TYR A 46 4.74 0.28 0.38
CA TYR A 46 3.63 -0.17 1.21
C TYR A 46 2.70 -1.12 0.45
N ILE A 47 2.10 -2.04 1.19
CA ILE A 47 0.92 -2.77 0.75
C ILE A 47 -0.25 -2.32 1.64
N MET A 48 -1.35 -1.91 1.02
CA MET A 48 -2.54 -1.39 1.71
C MET A 48 -3.80 -2.13 1.22
N PRO A 49 -4.21 -3.23 1.87
CA PRO A 49 -5.45 -3.91 1.51
C PRO A 49 -6.65 -3.02 1.85
N VAL A 50 -7.70 -3.05 1.02
CA VAL A 50 -8.93 -2.29 1.24
C VAL A 50 -10.11 -3.25 1.17
N GLY A 51 -11.00 -3.20 2.17
CA GLY A 51 -12.13 -4.12 2.26
C GLY A 51 -13.27 -3.58 3.10
N ARG A 52 -14.40 -4.30 3.11
CA ARG A 52 -15.51 -4.02 4.03
C ARG A 52 -15.06 -4.30 5.47
N LYS A 53 -15.52 -3.48 6.40
CA LYS A 53 -15.34 -3.72 7.84
C LYS A 53 -16.19 -4.89 8.32
#